data_AF-A0A1R4HD37-F1
#
_entry.id   AF-A0A1R4HD37-F1
#
_cell.length_a   1.000
_cell.length_b   1.000
_cell.length_c   1.000
_cell.angle_alpha   90.00
_cell.angle_beta   90.00
_cell.angle_gamma   90.00
#
_symmetry.space_group_name_H-M   'P 1'
#
loop_
_entity.id
_entity.type
_entity.pdbx_description
1 polymer ?
#
loop_
_entity_poly.entity_id
_entity_poly.type
_entity_poly.pdbx_seq_one_letter_code
_entity_poly.pdbx_strand_id
1 'polypeptide(L)'
;MIVLTFKLGYDIGYFNAQALEKDQNAELPTTQPVLTMESAQRIVSGALKEDPTNPQTIVDQIINNNHRLATIIIENNKLKKIAWIIDMRLFFKDDLFNDEGYNLTKGIEQQHNIKRGEH
;
A
#
# COMPACT_ATOMS: atom_id res chain seq x y z
N MET A 1 -16.10 -15.36 -30.58
CA MET A 1 -16.21 -15.13 -29.13
C MET A 1 -14.99 -14.28 -28.75
N ILE A 2 -15.16 -12.95 -28.68
CA ILE A 2 -14.06 -12.02 -28.42
C ILE A 2 -14.06 -11.73 -26.93
N VAL A 3 -13.07 -12.26 -26.22
CA VAL A 3 -12.86 -11.99 -24.79
C VAL A 3 -12.31 -10.58 -24.68
N LEU A 4 -13.19 -9.64 -24.31
CA LEU A 4 -12.85 -8.25 -24.03
C LEU A 4 -11.96 -8.22 -22.78
N THR A 5 -10.65 -8.12 -22.98
CA THR A 5 -9.67 -7.99 -21.91
C THR A 5 -9.84 -6.61 -21.28
N PHE A 6 -10.30 -6.56 -20.03
CA PHE A 6 -10.43 -5.33 -19.27
C PHE A 6 -9.06 -4.68 -19.08
N LYS A 7 -8.75 -3.67 -19.91
CA LYS A 7 -7.61 -2.78 -19.73
C LYS A 7 -8.01 -1.68 -18.75
N LEU A 8 -8.10 -2.02 -17.47
CA LEU A 8 -8.09 -1.02 -16.40
C LEU A 8 -6.64 -0.55 -16.27
N GLY A 9 -6.32 0.54 -16.98
CA GLY A 9 -5.10 1.30 -16.78
C GLY A 9 -5.16 1.93 -15.41
N TYR A 10 -4.72 1.19 -14.40
CA TYR A 10 -4.32 1.77 -13.12
C TYR A 10 -3.05 2.57 -13.39
N ASP A 11 -3.11 3.85 -13.03
CA ASP A 11 -1.99 4.80 -13.03
C ASP A 11 -0.99 4.35 -11.95
N ILE A 12 -0.30 3.24 -12.22
CA ILE A 12 0.70 2.66 -11.34
C ILE A 12 1.96 3.50 -11.57
N GLY A 13 2.07 4.59 -10.83
CA GLY A 13 3.29 5.39 -10.77
C GLY A 13 4.50 4.49 -10.51
N TYR A 14 5.54 4.66 -11.30
CA TYR A 14 6.81 3.96 -11.15
C TYR A 14 7.48 4.42 -9.85
N PHE A 15 7.54 3.55 -8.83
CA PHE A 15 8.15 3.86 -7.54
C PHE A 15 9.61 3.43 -7.51
N ASN A 16 10.50 4.37 -7.21
CA ASN A 16 11.94 4.11 -7.08
C ASN A 16 12.28 3.84 -5.59
N ALA A 17 12.54 2.57 -5.26
CA ALA A 17 12.88 2.15 -3.90
C ALA A 17 14.16 2.82 -3.35
N GLN A 18 15.12 3.25 -4.18
CA GLN A 18 16.35 3.92 -3.73
C GLN A 18 16.10 5.31 -3.13
N ALA A 19 14.99 5.98 -3.48
CA ALA A 19 14.65 7.26 -2.87
C ALA A 19 14.30 7.09 -1.37
N LEU A 20 13.71 5.95 -1.01
CA LEU A 20 13.24 5.65 0.33
C LEU A 20 14.38 5.49 1.35
N GLU A 21 15.47 4.86 0.94
CA GLU A 21 16.63 4.60 1.81
C GLU A 21 17.40 5.89 2.13
N LYS A 22 17.47 6.81 1.17
CA LYS A 22 18.06 8.14 1.37
C LYS A 22 17.22 9.01 2.30
N ASP A 23 15.89 8.88 2.22
CA ASP A 23 14.96 9.63 3.04
C ASP A 23 14.90 9.14 4.51
N GLN A 24 15.17 7.85 4.78
CA GLN A 24 15.28 7.34 6.16
C GLN A 24 16.52 7.86 6.91
N ASN A 25 17.59 8.18 6.18
CA ASN A 25 18.86 8.64 6.76
C ASN A 25 18.95 10.18 6.90
N ALA A 26 18.01 10.93 6.35
CA ALA A 26 17.95 12.37 6.50
C ALA A 26 17.11 12.75 7.72
N GLU A 27 17.75 13.23 8.79
CA GLU A 27 17.06 13.87 9.92
C GLU A 27 16.23 15.05 9.39
N LEU A 28 14.91 14.88 9.33
CA LEU A 28 14.00 15.86 8.74
C LEU A 28 12.87 16.26 9.71
N PRO A 29 12.29 17.47 9.53
CA PRO A 29 11.71 18.29 10.61
C PRO A 29 10.41 17.74 11.21
N THR A 30 10.17 18.09 12.46
CA THR A 30 9.12 17.65 13.39
C THR A 30 7.67 18.04 13.05
N THR A 31 7.37 18.53 11.84
CA THR A 31 6.04 19.03 11.44
C THR A 31 5.42 18.30 10.25
N GLN A 32 5.89 17.09 9.96
CA GLN A 32 5.41 16.32 8.81
C GLN A 32 4.07 15.62 9.12
N PRO A 33 3.12 15.59 8.17
CA PRO A 33 1.83 14.95 8.36
C PRO A 33 2.00 13.44 8.55
N VAL A 34 1.74 12.97 9.77
CA VAL A 34 1.73 11.55 10.11
C VAL A 34 0.49 10.92 9.48
N LEU A 35 0.66 9.86 8.68
CA LEU A 35 -0.47 9.10 8.17
C LEU A 35 -1.28 8.50 9.33
N THR A 36 -2.55 8.87 9.44
CA THR A 36 -3.49 8.34 10.44
C THR A 36 -4.34 7.23 9.82
N MET A 37 -4.97 6.38 10.64
CA MET A 37 -5.91 5.35 10.14
C MET A 37 -7.04 5.97 9.30
N GLU A 38 -7.59 7.11 9.72
CA GLU A 38 -8.66 7.80 8.98
C GLU A 38 -8.18 8.30 7.60
N SER A 39 -6.98 8.90 7.54
CA SER A 39 -6.43 9.37 6.28
C SER A 39 -6.01 8.22 5.36
N ALA A 40 -5.44 7.14 5.91
CA ALA A 40 -5.18 5.91 5.19
C ALA A 40 -6.48 5.31 4.61
N GLN A 41 -7.55 5.25 5.40
CA GLN A 41 -8.86 4.77 4.95
C GLN A 41 -9.41 5.64 3.81
N ARG A 42 -9.35 6.97 3.93
CA ARG A 42 -9.77 7.86 2.84
C ARG A 42 -8.98 7.65 1.55
N ILE A 43 -7.66 7.46 1.66
CA ILE A 43 -6.80 7.15 0.51
C ILE A 43 -7.21 5.82 -0.12
N VAL A 44 -7.44 4.78 0.68
CA VAL A 44 -7.89 3.46 0.22
C VAL A 44 -9.23 3.53 -0.47
N SER A 45 -10.25 4.10 0.19
CA SER A 45 -11.60 4.24 -0.39
C SER A 45 -11.58 5.10 -1.64
N GLY A 46 -10.82 6.20 -1.66
CA GLY A 46 -10.70 7.07 -2.83
C GLY A 46 -10.03 6.39 -4.02
N ALA A 47 -8.94 5.66 -3.79
CA ALA A 47 -8.22 4.94 -4.85
C ALA A 47 -9.05 3.76 -5.42
N LEU A 48 -9.82 3.09 -4.58
CA LEU A 48 -10.71 2.00 -4.97
C LEU A 48 -12.08 2.48 -5.48
N LYS A 49 -12.34 3.80 -5.45
CA LYS A 49 -13.63 4.41 -5.81
C LYS A 49 -14.80 3.84 -5.01
N GLU A 50 -14.56 3.55 -3.74
CA GLU A 50 -15.56 3.10 -2.77
C GLU A 50 -16.19 4.29 -2.03
N ASP A 51 -17.37 4.06 -1.45
CA ASP A 51 -17.99 5.04 -0.54
C ASP A 51 -17.17 5.14 0.75
N PRO A 52 -16.63 6.31 1.11
CA PRO A 52 -15.82 6.47 2.32
C PRO A 52 -16.63 6.33 3.62
N THR A 53 -17.98 6.40 3.56
CA THR A 53 -18.86 6.22 4.73
C THR A 53 -19.24 4.77 4.98
N ASN A 54 -19.10 3.91 3.96
CA ASN A 54 -19.34 2.47 4.05
C ASN A 54 -18.42 1.71 3.08
N PRO A 55 -17.09 1.71 3.32
CA PRO A 55 -16.13 1.09 2.42
C PRO A 55 -16.21 -0.43 2.50
N GLN A 56 -16.04 -1.11 1.37
CA GLN A 56 -15.92 -2.57 1.32
C GLN A 56 -14.53 -3.03 1.75
N THR A 57 -13.53 -2.19 1.50
CA THR A 57 -12.12 -2.41 1.85
C THR A 57 -11.73 -1.53 3.02
N ILE A 58 -11.36 -2.13 4.14
CA ILE A 58 -10.97 -1.44 5.36
C ILE A 58 -9.46 -1.48 5.57
N VAL A 59 -8.89 -0.41 6.15
CA VAL A 59 -7.51 -0.41 6.64
C VAL A 59 -7.51 -1.04 8.02
N ASP A 60 -6.92 -2.24 8.12
CA ASP A 60 -6.84 -3.03 9.34
C ASP A 60 -5.66 -2.58 10.22
N GLN A 61 -4.52 -2.24 9.60
CA GLN A 61 -3.33 -1.80 10.32
C GLN A 61 -2.42 -0.91 9.48
N ILE A 62 -1.69 0.00 10.13
CA ILE A 62 -0.51 0.68 9.59
C ILE A 62 0.71 0.04 10.27
N ILE A 63 1.59 -0.62 9.51
CA ILE A 63 2.75 -1.37 10.03
C ILE A 63 3.97 -0.45 10.17
N ASN A 64 4.29 0.27 9.09
CA ASN A 64 5.35 1.25 9.05
C ASN A 64 4.76 2.53 8.47
N ASN A 65 5.19 3.66 8.98
CA ASN A 65 4.74 4.98 8.57
C ASN A 65 5.94 5.91 8.64
N ASN A 66 6.75 5.89 7.58
CA ASN A 66 7.68 6.98 7.36
C ASN A 66 6.96 8.09 6.59
N HIS A 67 7.53 9.29 6.60
CA HIS A 67 6.94 10.50 6.03
C HIS A 67 6.56 10.42 4.54
N ARG A 68 7.04 9.42 3.81
CA ARG A 68 6.79 9.20 2.38
C ARG A 68 6.19 7.85 2.03
N LEU A 69 6.33 6.86 2.90
CA LEU A 69 5.94 5.48 2.69
C LEU A 69 5.31 4.96 3.97
N ALA A 70 4.09 4.50 3.82
CA ALA A 70 3.46 3.65 4.79
C ALA A 70 3.17 2.28 4.20
N THR A 71 3.43 1.24 4.99
CA THR A 71 2.91 -0.09 4.74
C THR A 71 1.61 -0.25 5.50
N ILE A 72 0.56 -0.65 4.81
CA ILE A 72 -0.75 -0.90 5.43
C ILE A 72 -1.21 -2.33 5.17
N ILE A 73 -1.93 -2.88 6.13
CA ILE A 73 -2.76 -4.07 5.92
C ILE A 73 -4.16 -3.56 5.64
N ILE A 74 -4.74 -4.03 4.54
CA ILE A 74 -6.15 -3.85 4.24
C ILE A 74 -6.87 -5.18 4.34
N GLU A 75 -8.16 -5.12 4.58
CA GLU A 75 -9.06 -6.27 4.56
C GLU A 75 -10.25 -5.98 3.65
N ASN A 76 -10.58 -6.93 2.78
CA ASN A 76 -11.83 -6.95 2.04
C ASN A 76 -12.40 -8.36 2.14
N ASN A 77 -13.64 -8.50 2.60
CA ASN A 77 -14.31 -9.79 2.73
C ASN A 77 -13.47 -10.87 3.45
N LYS A 78 -12.87 -10.52 4.61
CA LYS A 78 -11.98 -11.38 5.42
C LYS A 78 -10.65 -11.77 4.76
N LEU A 79 -10.35 -11.23 3.59
CA LEU A 79 -9.07 -11.42 2.91
C LEU A 79 -8.17 -10.22 3.20
N LYS A 80 -7.09 -10.48 3.96
CA LYS A 80 -6.07 -9.49 4.28
C LYS A 80 -5.04 -9.40 3.15
N LYS A 81 -4.59 -8.17 2.85
CA LYS A 81 -3.55 -7.90 1.85
C LYS A 81 -2.63 -6.78 2.33
N ILE A 82 -1.38 -6.82 1.87
CA ILE A 82 -0.45 -5.70 2.04
C ILE A 82 -0.67 -4.69 0.92
N ALA A 83 -0.72 -3.42 1.28
CA ALA A 83 -0.70 -2.30 0.35
C ALA A 83 0.31 -1.26 0.82
N TRP A 84 0.76 -0.43 -0.12
CA TRP A 84 1.73 0.62 0.13
C TRP A 84 1.09 1.96 -0.15
N ILE A 85 1.21 2.90 0.78
CA ILE A 85 0.88 4.31 0.54
C ILE A 85 2.20 5.05 0.39
N ILE A 86 2.45 5.58 -0.81
CA ILE A 86 3.63 6.39 -1.11
C ILE A 86 3.17 7.80 -1.45
N ASP A 87 3.74 8.81 -0.80
CA ASP A 87 3.38 10.23 -1.00
C ASP A 87 1.85 10.44 -1.00
N MET A 88 1.15 9.82 -0.03
CA MET A 88 -0.31 9.85 0.13
C MET A 88 -1.12 9.25 -1.04
N ARG A 89 -0.49 8.45 -1.89
CA ARG A 89 -1.13 7.73 -2.99
C ARG A 89 -1.03 6.23 -2.74
N LEU A 90 -2.10 5.51 -3.06
CA LEU A 90 -2.16 4.08 -2.88
C LEU A 90 -1.53 3.35 -4.05
N PHE A 91 -0.61 2.44 -3.74
CA PHE A 91 0.03 1.55 -4.70
C PHE A 91 -0.34 0.11 -4.37
N PHE A 92 -1.21 -0.43 -5.24
CA PHE A 92 -1.49 -1.85 -5.33
C PHE A 92 -0.71 -2.42 -6.49
N LYS A 93 0.49 -2.92 -6.24
CA LYS A 93 1.03 -3.88 -7.19
C LYS A 93 2.09 -4.77 -6.58
N ASP A 94 1.66 -6.01 -6.35
CA ASP A 94 2.53 -7.16 -6.22
C ASP A 94 3.66 -7.01 -5.20
N ASP A 95 4.72 -7.77 -5.41
CA ASP A 95 5.89 -7.81 -4.58
C ASP A 95 6.67 -6.51 -4.68
N LEU A 96 6.79 -5.79 -3.57
CA LEU A 96 7.74 -4.70 -3.44
C LEU A 96 9.09 -5.32 -3.14
N PHE A 97 10.07 -5.06 -4.01
CA PHE A 97 11.45 -5.50 -3.81
C PHE A 97 12.31 -4.33 -3.34
N ASN A 98 13.26 -4.60 -2.43
CA ASN A 98 14.35 -3.67 -2.20
C ASN A 98 15.39 -3.77 -3.34
N ASP A 99 16.42 -2.93 -3.26
CA ASP A 99 17.56 -2.86 -4.16
C ASP A 99 18.44 -4.13 -4.16
N GLU A 100 18.43 -4.90 -3.08
CA GLU A 100 19.06 -6.22 -2.98
C GLU A 100 18.21 -7.35 -3.63
N GLY A 101 17.01 -7.04 -4.11
CA GLY A 101 16.08 -8.00 -4.70
C GLY A 101 15.26 -8.82 -3.68
N TYR A 102 15.26 -8.40 -2.41
CA TYR A 102 14.43 -8.98 -1.36
C TYR A 102 12.97 -8.50 -1.45
N ASN A 103 12.04 -9.46 -1.42
CA ASN A 103 10.61 -9.19 -1.47
C ASN A 103 10.06 -8.78 -0.10
N LEU A 104 9.93 -7.47 0.10
CA LEU A 104 9.38 -6.86 1.30
C LEU A 104 7.92 -7.22 1.51
N THR A 105 7.10 -7.30 0.45
CA THR A 105 5.69 -7.70 0.54
C THR A 105 5.58 -9.09 1.17
N LYS A 106 6.34 -10.07 0.67
CA LYS A 106 6.33 -11.45 1.19
C LYS A 106 6.88 -11.56 2.61
N GLY A 107 7.93 -10.81 2.94
CA GLY A 107 8.47 -10.77 4.31
C GLY A 107 7.43 -10.31 5.32
N ILE A 108 6.68 -9.26 4.99
CA ILE A 108 5.63 -8.70 5.84
C ILE A 108 4.40 -9.63 5.90
N GLU A 109 4.02 -10.23 4.76
CA GLU A 109 2.97 -11.26 4.73
C GLU A 109 3.29 -12.42 5.68
N GLN A 110 4.53 -12.92 5.68
CA GLN A 110 4.97 -13.98 6.59
C GLN A 110 4.94 -13.53 8.06
N GLN A 111 5.47 -12.34 8.36
CA GLN A 111 5.48 -11.80 9.73
C GLN A 111 4.06 -11.65 10.30
N HIS A 112 3.09 -11.28 9.47
CA HIS A 112 1.70 -11.05 9.87
C HIS A 112 0.77 -12.23 9.56
N ASN A 113 1.31 -13.40 9.17
CA ASN A 113 0.55 -14.60 8.82
C ASN A 113 -0.54 -14.37 7.75
N ILE A 114 -0.29 -13.46 6.80
CA ILE A 114 -1.19 -13.16 5.69
C ILE A 114 -0.90 -14.16 4.56
N LYS A 115 -1.91 -14.95 4.18
CA LYS A 115 -1.81 -15.83 3.01
C LYS A 115 -2.25 -15.06 1.77
N ARG A 116 -1.43 -15.07 0.72
CA ARG A 116 -1.88 -14.66 -0.61
C ARG A 116 -3.01 -15.60 -1.02
N GLY A 117 -4.20 -15.04 -1.23
CA GLY A 117 -5.22 -15.76 -1.96
C GLY A 117 -4.68 -16.01 -3.37
N GLU A 118 -4.46 -17.27 -3.72
CA GLU A 118 -4.22 -17.65 -5.10
C GLU A 118 -5.45 -17.21 -5.91
N HIS A 119 -5.23 -16.34 -6.89
CA HIS A 119 -6.25 -15.96 -7.86
C HIS A 119 -6.05 -16.79 -9.12
#